data_AF-A0A965QDV3-F1
#
_entry.id   AF-A0A965QDV3-F1
#
_cell.length_a   1.000
_cell.length_b   1.000
_cell.length_c   1.000
_cell.angle_alpha   90.00
_cell.angle_beta   90.00
_cell.angle_gamma   90.00
#
_symmetry.space_group_name_H-M   'P 1'
#
loop_
_entity.id
_entity.type
_entity.pdbx_description
1 polymer ?
#
loop_
_entity_poly.entity_id
_entity_poly.type
_entity_poly.pdbx_seq_one_letter_code
_entity_poly.pdbx_strand_id
1 'polypeptide(L)'
;MHDLTTLLLAGTTTVLGMMFLLWCLHLALKNAAVVDVGWTAGLGMLAVLYAWLGTGWGPRRALLGTLVVVWSLRLGTHLAVRVARHHPEEDRRYAQLRRDWAAVFHRKMFGFFQLQAV
;
A
#
# COMPACT_ATOMS: atom_id res chain seq x y z
N MET A 1 10.35 14.11 21.56
CA MET A 1 8.97 14.30 21.05
C MET A 1 9.10 14.58 19.57
N HIS A 2 8.48 13.78 18.70
CA HIS A 2 8.46 14.08 17.26
C HIS A 2 7.42 15.16 17.00
N ASP A 3 7.77 16.18 16.22
CA ASP A 3 6.82 17.16 15.73
C ASP A 3 5.92 16.54 14.65
N LEU A 4 4.78 17.19 14.39
CA LEU A 4 3.79 16.70 13.42
C LEU A 4 4.42 16.52 12.03
N THR A 5 5.29 17.46 11.65
CA THR A 5 6.06 17.45 10.41
C THR A 5 6.95 16.21 10.28
N THR A 6 7.70 15.83 11.32
CA THR A 6 8.50 14.59 11.29
C THR A 6 7.64 13.35 11.15
N LEU A 7 6.49 13.29 11.83
CA LEU A 7 5.58 12.14 11.71
C LEU A 7 5.01 12.02 10.29
N LEU A 8 4.55 13.13 9.70
CA LEU A 8 4.04 13.13 8.33
C LEU A 8 5.12 12.72 7.33
N LEU A 9 6.33 13.30 7.43
CA LEU A 9 7.45 12.94 6.56
C LEU A 9 7.88 11.48 6.73
N ALA A 10 7.95 10.98 7.96
CA ALA A 10 8.29 9.57 8.23
C ALA A 10 7.24 8.63 7.64
N GLY A 11 5.95 8.94 7.79
CA GLY A 11 4.88 8.14 7.21
C GLY A 11 4.89 8.14 5.69
N THR A 12 4.93 9.33 5.07
CA THR A 12 4.96 9.47 3.61
C THR A 12 6.17 8.78 2.99
N THR A 13 7.38 9.00 3.53
CA THR A 13 8.60 8.34 3.01
C THR A 13 8.53 6.82 3.14
N THR A 14 7.97 6.31 4.24
CA THR A 14 7.76 4.87 4.45
C THR A 14 6.85 4.26 3.39
N VAL A 15 5.69 4.87 3.12
CA VAL A 15 4.73 4.30 2.16
C VAL A 15 5.18 4.51 0.71
N LEU A 16 5.83 5.64 0.38
CA LEU A 16 6.44 5.85 -0.93
C LEU A 16 7.51 4.78 -1.23
N GLY A 17 8.38 4.50 -0.26
CA GLY A 17 9.39 3.45 -0.37
C GLY A 17 8.77 2.06 -0.56
N MET A 18 7.75 1.74 0.23
CA MET A 18 7.00 0.48 0.09
C MET A 18 6.33 0.35 -1.29
N MET A 19 5.67 1.42 -1.78
CA MET A 19 5.02 1.42 -3.09
C MET A 19 6.02 1.35 -4.25
N PHE A 20 7.22 1.94 -4.08
CA PHE A 20 8.31 1.76 -5.02
C PHE A 20 8.74 0.28 -5.11
N LEU A 21 8.94 -0.37 -3.96
CA LEU A 21 9.29 -1.79 -3.92
C LEU A 21 8.20 -2.68 -4.53
N LEU A 22 6.93 -2.37 -4.27
CA LEU A 22 5.81 -3.09 -4.87
C LEU A 22 5.69 -2.86 -6.37
N TRP A 23 6.03 -1.66 -6.86
CA TRP A 23 6.10 -1.41 -8.29
C TRP A 23 7.18 -2.28 -8.94
N CYS A 24 8.37 -2.39 -8.32
CA CYS A 24 9.41 -3.32 -8.77
C CYS A 24 8.92 -4.78 -8.76
N LEU A 25 8.21 -5.20 -7.71
CA LEU A 25 7.62 -6.54 -7.62
C LEU A 25 6.58 -6.79 -8.71
N HIS A 26 5.75 -5.78 -9.03
CA HIS A 26 4.78 -5.84 -10.11
C HIS A 26 5.45 -6.14 -11.47
N LEU A 27 6.63 -5.57 -11.74
CA LEU A 27 7.37 -5.82 -12.98
C LEU A 27 7.76 -7.29 -13.10
N ALA A 28 8.16 -7.92 -11.99
CA ALA A 28 8.52 -9.34 -11.94
C ALA A 28 7.29 -10.26 -12.03
N LEU A 29 6.23 -9.97 -11.25
CA LEU A 29 5.00 -10.78 -11.20
C LEU A 29 4.11 -10.60 -12.44
N LYS A 30 4.36 -9.55 -13.23
CA LYS A 30 3.53 -9.07 -14.35
C LYS A 30 2.06 -8.84 -13.99
N ASN A 31 1.75 -8.68 -12.69
CA ASN A 31 0.41 -8.49 -12.19
C ASN A 31 0.34 -7.18 -11.39
N ALA A 32 -0.40 -6.21 -11.90
CA ALA A 32 -0.57 -4.92 -11.26
C ALA A 32 -1.52 -4.92 -10.04
N ALA A 33 -2.33 -5.95 -9.85
CA ALA A 33 -3.28 -6.04 -8.73
C ALA A 33 -2.60 -6.11 -7.36
N VAL A 34 -1.29 -6.36 -7.32
CA VAL A 34 -0.48 -6.27 -6.10
C VAL A 34 -0.51 -4.87 -5.47
N VAL A 35 -0.82 -3.81 -6.24
CA VAL A 35 -0.97 -2.45 -5.70
C VAL A 35 -2.11 -2.34 -4.69
N ASP A 36 -3.21 -3.07 -4.87
CA ASP A 36 -4.35 -3.03 -3.94
C ASP A 36 -3.95 -3.66 -2.60
N VAL A 37 -3.19 -4.75 -2.64
CA VAL A 37 -2.61 -5.38 -1.45
C VAL A 37 -1.66 -4.41 -0.76
N GLY A 38 -0.78 -3.77 -1.55
CA GLY A 38 0.13 -2.73 -1.09
C GLY A 38 -0.56 -1.60 -0.36
N TRP A 39 -1.64 -1.07 -0.92
CA TRP A 39 -2.38 0.04 -0.34
C TRP A 39 -2.92 -0.32 1.06
N THR A 40 -3.52 -1.51 1.20
CA THR A 40 -3.98 -1.97 2.51
C THR A 40 -2.83 -2.20 3.50
N ALA A 41 -1.71 -2.76 3.05
CA ALA A 41 -0.54 -2.96 3.89
C ALA A 41 0.09 -1.62 4.34
N GLY A 42 0.10 -0.62 3.45
CA GLY A 42 0.58 0.73 3.75
C GLY A 42 -0.20 1.39 4.86
N LEU A 43 -1.54 1.28 4.85
CA LEU A 43 -2.38 1.78 5.94
C LEU A 43 -2.07 1.09 7.28
N GLY A 44 -1.88 -0.23 7.27
CA GLY A 44 -1.45 -0.97 8.46
C GLY A 44 -0.08 -0.53 8.97
N MET A 45 0.88 -0.30 8.07
CA MET A 45 2.24 0.15 8.40
C MET A 45 2.22 1.56 9.00
N LEU A 46 1.46 2.48 8.42
CA LEU A 46 1.25 3.83 8.97
C LEU A 46 0.60 3.78 10.36
N ALA A 47 -0.38 2.91 10.57
CA ALA A 47 -1.04 2.76 11.86
C ALA A 47 -0.06 2.32 12.95
N VAL A 48 0.83 1.36 12.66
CA VAL A 48 1.90 0.96 13.59
C VAL A 48 2.88 2.10 13.84
N LEU A 49 3.34 2.76 12.78
CA LEU A 49 4.30 3.86 12.86
C LEU A 49 3.77 5.01 13.73
N TYR A 50 2.53 5.45 13.51
CA TYR A 50 1.92 6.53 14.29
C TYR A 50 1.51 6.10 15.70
N ALA A 51 1.08 4.85 15.88
CA ALA A 51 0.83 4.31 17.21
C ALA A 51 2.12 4.29 18.04
N TRP A 52 3.28 4.06 17.43
CA TRP A 52 4.58 4.01 18.10
C TRP A 52 5.23 5.39 18.30
N LEU A 53 5.36 6.18 17.23
CA LEU A 53 6.09 7.45 17.25
C LEU A 53 5.25 8.66 17.67
N GLY A 54 3.92 8.54 17.64
CA GLY A 54 3.02 9.62 18.02
C GLY A 54 3.20 10.10 19.47
N THR A 55 2.47 11.15 19.84
CA THR A 55 2.42 11.67 21.21
C THR A 55 0.98 11.70 21.72
N GLY A 56 0.78 11.94 23.01
CA GLY A 56 -0.55 11.97 23.64
C GLY A 56 -0.94 10.63 24.29
N TRP A 57 -2.24 10.43 24.49
CA TRP A 57 -2.76 9.33 25.31
C TRP A 57 -2.49 7.95 24.67
N GLY A 58 -1.57 7.20 25.28
CA GLY A 58 -1.09 5.89 24.79
C GLY A 58 -2.19 4.86 24.51
N PRO A 59 -3.15 4.61 25.43
CA PRO A 59 -4.22 3.65 25.21
C PRO A 59 -5.07 3.92 23.97
N ARG A 60 -5.36 5.19 23.66
CA ARG A 60 -6.10 5.55 22.42
C ARG A 60 -5.28 5.26 21.17
N ARG A 61 -3.98 5.58 21.19
CA ARG A 61 -3.08 5.29 20.07
C ARG A 61 -2.97 3.78 19.82
N ALA A 62 -2.82 3.00 20.88
CA ALA A 62 -2.78 1.55 20.80
C ALA A 62 -4.10 1.00 20.26
N LEU A 63 -5.25 1.43 20.79
CA LEU A 63 -6.57 0.98 20.33
C LEU A 63 -6.78 1.27 18.84
N LEU A 64 -6.57 2.52 18.41
CA LEU A 64 -6.74 2.91 17.00
C LEU A 64 -5.75 2.18 16.09
N GLY A 65 -4.48 2.10 16.50
CA GLY A 65 -3.44 1.37 15.77
C GLY A 65 -3.82 -0.11 15.57
N THR A 66 -4.25 -0.79 16.63
CA THR A 66 -4.68 -2.19 16.56
C THR A 66 -5.89 -2.37 15.65
N LEU A 67 -6.91 -1.51 15.75
CA LEU A 67 -8.10 -1.61 14.89
C LEU A 67 -7.74 -1.49 13.41
N VAL A 68 -6.88 -0.53 13.05
CA VAL A 68 -6.44 -0.34 11.66
C VAL A 68 -5.56 -1.49 11.20
N VAL A 69 -4.65 -2.00 12.04
CA VAL A 69 -3.83 -3.17 11.70
C VAL A 69 -4.69 -4.41 11.46
N VAL A 70 -5.65 -4.70 12.35
CA VAL A 70 -6.56 -5.84 12.18
C VAL A 70 -7.37 -5.71 10.90
N TRP A 71 -7.91 -4.52 10.63
CA TRP A 71 -8.64 -4.26 9.39
C TRP A 71 -7.74 -4.43 8.14
N SER A 72 -6.53 -3.90 8.20
CA SER A 72 -5.54 -3.95 7.11
C SER A 72 -5.12 -5.39 6.83
N LEU A 73 -4.88 -6.20 7.87
CA LEU A 73 -4.59 -7.63 7.73
C LEU A 73 -5.76 -8.38 7.13
N ARG A 74 -6.99 -8.18 7.64
CA ARG A 74 -8.19 -8.84 7.12
C ARG A 74 -8.38 -8.57 5.63
N LEU A 75 -8.31 -7.29 5.23
CA LEU A 75 -8.54 -6.91 3.83
C LEU A 75 -7.34 -7.27 2.95
N GLY A 76 -6.12 -6.99 3.41
CA GLY A 76 -4.89 -7.29 2.69
C GLY A 76 -4.71 -8.78 2.42
N THR A 77 -5.01 -9.65 3.39
CA THR A 77 -5.02 -11.10 3.18
C THR A 77 -6.08 -11.51 2.17
N HIS A 78 -7.30 -10.97 2.26
CA HIS A 78 -8.35 -11.27 1.29
C HIS A 78 -7.94 -10.89 -0.14
N LEU A 79 -7.34 -9.70 -0.32
CA LEU A 79 -6.82 -9.25 -1.62
C LEU A 79 -5.64 -10.09 -2.09
N ALA A 80 -4.68 -10.40 -1.23
CA ALA A 80 -3.52 -11.22 -1.57
C ALA A 80 -3.93 -12.62 -2.02
N VAL A 81 -4.87 -13.25 -1.30
CA VAL A 81 -5.45 -14.54 -1.70
C VAL A 81 -6.18 -14.42 -3.02
N ARG A 82 -6.92 -13.33 -3.26
CA ARG A 82 -7.60 -13.09 -4.54
C ARG A 82 -6.59 -12.99 -5.69
N VAL A 83 -5.54 -12.18 -5.53
CA VAL A 83 -4.49 -12.00 -6.55
C VAL A 83 -3.76 -13.31 -6.83
N ALA A 84 -3.41 -14.07 -5.79
CA ALA A 84 -2.74 -15.36 -5.94
C ALA A 84 -3.60 -16.41 -6.63
N ARG A 85 -4.91 -16.46 -6.34
CA ARG A 85 -5.84 -17.44 -6.95
C ARG A 85 -6.09 -17.22 -8.44
N HIS A 86 -6.07 -15.96 -8.88
CA HIS A 86 -6.32 -15.63 -10.28
C HIS A 86 -5.01 -15.58 -11.09
N HIS A 87 -3.84 -15.53 -10.44
CA HIS A 87 -2.55 -15.56 -11.14
C HIS A 87 -2.41 -16.87 -11.96
N PRO A 88 -2.00 -16.79 -13.24
CA PRO A 88 -1.37 -15.66 -13.93
C PRO A 88 -2.32 -14.66 -14.60
N GLU A 89 -3.64 -14.87 -14.53
CA GLU A 89 -4.61 -13.93 -15.09
C GLU A 89 -4.62 -12.63 -14.27
N GLU A 90 -4.40 -11.51 -14.97
CA GLU A 90 -4.45 -10.18 -14.37
C GLU A 90 -5.92 -9.74 -14.22
N ASP A 91 -6.25 -9.13 -13.09
CA ASP A 91 -7.59 -8.60 -12.79
C ASP A 91 -8.07 -7.71 -13.97
N ARG A 92 -9.34 -7.88 -14.41
CA ARG A 92 -9.87 -7.26 -15.65
C ARG A 92 -9.61 -5.75 -15.73
N ARG A 93 -9.70 -5.04 -14.59
CA ARG A 93 -9.40 -3.61 -14.46
C ARG A 93 -7.97 -3.28 -14.89
N TYR A 94 -7.00 -4.04 -14.41
CA TYR A 94 -5.58 -3.83 -14.71
C TYR A 94 -5.22 -4.30 -16.13
N ALA A 95 -5.83 -5.38 -16.59
CA ALA A 95 -5.68 -5.82 -17.98
C ALA A 95 -6.22 -4.78 -18.99
N GLN A 96 -7.29 -4.05 -18.64
CA GLN A 96 -7.78 -2.92 -19.44
C GLN A 96 -6.79 -1.75 -19.40
N LEU A 97 -6.32 -1.33 -18.22
CA LEU A 97 -5.32 -0.26 -18.11
C LEU A 97 -4.03 -0.58 -18.88
N ARG A 98 -3.62 -1.85 -18.91
CA ARG A 98 -2.48 -2.32 -19.71
C ARG A 98 -2.69 -2.12 -21.20
N ARG A 99 -3.90 -2.35 -21.70
CA ARG A 99 -4.26 -2.09 -23.11
C ARG A 99 -4.32 -0.60 -23.39
N ASP A 100 -5.01 0.17 -22.54
CA ASP A 100 -5.20 1.61 -22.73
C ASP A 100 -3.89 2.40 -22.63
N TRP A 101 -2.94 1.92 -21.82
CA TRP A 101 -1.66 2.60 -21.58
C TRP A 101 -0.47 1.88 -22.22
N ALA A 102 -0.69 0.97 -23.18
CA ALA A 102 0.33 0.05 -23.70
C ALA A 102 1.71 0.68 -23.97
N ALA A 103 1.78 1.85 -24.59
CA ALA A 103 3.04 2.54 -24.92
C ALA A 103 3.83 3.06 -23.70
N VAL A 104 3.17 3.33 -22.59
CA VAL A 104 3.76 4.00 -21.40
C VAL A 104 3.32 3.34 -20.09
N PHE A 105 2.90 2.08 -20.15
CA PHE A 105 2.20 1.38 -19.07
C PHE A 105 2.99 1.39 -17.77
N HIS A 106 4.25 0.96 -17.79
CA HIS A 106 5.08 0.88 -16.59
C HIS A 106 5.30 2.24 -15.93
N ARG A 107 5.46 3.31 -16.71
CA ARG A 107 5.62 4.68 -16.21
C ARG A 107 4.32 5.22 -15.62
N LYS A 108 3.18 4.95 -16.26
CA LYS A 108 1.88 5.34 -15.70
C LYS A 108 1.53 4.53 -14.45
N MET A 109 1.88 3.25 -14.41
CA MET A 109 1.72 2.41 -13.23
C MET A 109 2.64 2.83 -12.09
N PHE A 110 3.85 3.32 -12.39
CA PHE A 110 4.68 3.94 -11.35
C PHE A 110 3.94 5.11 -10.68
N GLY A 111 3.43 6.05 -11.47
CA GLY A 111 2.61 7.15 -10.94
C GLY A 111 1.38 6.65 -10.19
N PHE A 112 0.70 5.63 -10.69
CA PHE A 112 -0.46 5.02 -10.04
C PHE A 112 -0.11 4.46 -8.65
N PHE A 113 0.99 3.73 -8.51
CA PHE A 113 1.45 3.20 -7.22
C PHE A 113 1.81 4.32 -6.25
N GLN A 114 2.51 5.37 -6.71
CA GLN A 114 2.88 6.50 -5.85
C GLN A 114 1.66 7.34 -5.42
N LEU A 115 0.64 7.47 -6.27
CA LEU A 115 -0.63 8.10 -5.89
C LEU A 115 -1.40 7.31 -4.83
N GLN A 116 -1.17 6.00 -4.70
CA GLN A 116 -1.73 5.21 -3.60
C GLN A 116 -0.95 5.38 -2.28
N ALA A 117 0.18 6.09 -2.29
CA ALA A 117 1.02 6.32 -1.11
C ALA A 117 0.73 7.63 -0.36
N VAL A 118 -0.04 8.54 -0.97
CA VAL A 118 -0.33 9.90 -0.50
C VAL A 118 -1.83 10.04 -0.24
#